data_AF-A0A7S1IIW0-F1
#
_entry.id   AF-A0A7S1IIW0-F1
#
_cell.length_a   1.000
_cell.length_b   1.000
_cell.length_c   1.000
_cell.angle_alpha   90.00
_cell.angle_beta   90.00
_cell.angle_gamma   90.00
#
_symmetry.space_group_name_H-M   'P 1'
#
loop_
_entity.id
_entity.type
_entity.pdbx_description
1 polymer ?
#
loop_
_entity_poly.entity_id
_entity_poly.type
_entity_poly.pdbx_seq_one_letter_code
_entity_poly.pdbx_strand_id
1 'polypeptide(L)'
;VERWETLDSFDAGVAHVGTPNPKPKPREPSPSQEYIPKEVPRTPVTCLEWSPSGTTQALVAGYDDGAVRIWSFLDSPPLRKWDIAAELPRHQGRVHALAWAPSMGRSFDLIATGGTDAQILIIKVKATAAGGFQHETLADLSCPNEISRLQWNLTGTILASSGDDGHVRLWKQTAGGTWGPTVVPHP
;
A
#
# COMPACT_ATOMS: atom_id res chain seq x y z
N VAL A 1 -55.11 18.56 87.08
CA VAL A 1 -55.37 17.21 86.56
C VAL A 1 -55.38 17.31 85.05
N GLU A 2 -54.39 16.65 84.44
CA GLU A 2 -54.24 16.31 83.00
C GLU A 2 -54.09 17.44 81.95
N ARG A 3 -53.55 17.20 80.74
CA ARG A 3 -52.24 16.73 80.25
C ARG A 3 -52.24 16.98 78.72
N TRP A 4 -51.11 17.43 78.13
CA TRP A 4 -50.65 17.27 76.71
C TRP A 4 -51.41 17.99 75.55
N GLU A 5 -50.85 18.35 74.38
CA GLU A 5 -49.49 18.50 73.79
C GLU A 5 -49.61 19.31 72.46
N THR A 6 -48.52 20.03 72.11
CA THR A 6 -47.93 20.47 70.81
C THR A 6 -48.75 20.75 69.52
N LEU A 7 -48.42 21.87 68.83
CA LEU A 7 -47.63 21.87 67.59
C LEU A 7 -47.32 23.29 67.05
N ASP A 8 -46.25 23.32 66.24
CA ASP A 8 -45.34 24.43 65.94
C ASP A 8 -45.82 25.53 64.99
N SER A 9 -45.05 26.61 65.06
CA SER A 9 -45.09 27.88 64.36
C SER A 9 -44.83 27.80 62.85
N PHE A 10 -45.43 28.74 62.11
CA PHE A 10 -45.02 29.08 60.74
C PHE A 10 -44.96 30.61 60.58
N ASP A 11 -43.77 31.10 60.25
CA ASP A 11 -43.45 32.49 59.90
C ASP A 11 -43.16 32.52 58.38
N ALA A 12 -43.75 33.48 57.67
CA ALA A 12 -43.54 33.72 56.24
C ALA A 12 -43.49 35.24 56.04
N GLY A 13 -42.46 35.87 55.47
CA GLY A 13 -41.42 35.41 54.56
C GLY A 13 -41.33 36.46 53.45
N VAL A 14 -40.38 37.39 53.56
CA VAL A 14 -40.14 38.50 52.63
C VAL A 14 -39.55 37.98 51.31
N ALA A 15 -40.09 38.42 50.17
CA ALA A 15 -39.60 38.04 48.84
C ALA A 15 -38.23 38.68 48.54
N HIS A 16 -37.22 37.85 48.25
CA HIS A 16 -35.94 38.29 47.69
C HIS A 16 -35.91 38.12 46.16
N VAL A 17 -35.57 39.20 45.47
CA VAL A 17 -35.33 39.27 44.03
C VAL A 17 -34.05 38.48 43.71
N GLY A 18 -34.19 37.39 42.96
CA GLY A 18 -33.07 36.56 42.52
C GLY A 18 -32.21 37.28 41.47
N THR A 19 -30.89 37.14 41.59
CA THR A 19 -29.91 37.65 40.61
C THR A 19 -29.89 36.82 39.33
N PRO A 20 -29.50 37.38 38.16
CA PRO A 20 -29.45 36.63 36.92
C PRO A 20 -28.34 35.59 36.93
N ASN A 21 -28.64 34.40 36.38
CA ASN A 21 -27.69 33.29 36.26
C ASN A 21 -26.47 33.68 35.41
N PRO A 22 -25.24 33.31 35.79
CA PRO A 22 -24.05 33.58 34.98
C PRO A 22 -24.08 32.77 33.67
N LYS A 23 -23.72 33.41 32.56
CA LYS A 23 -23.62 32.76 31.24
C LYS A 23 -22.58 31.61 31.27
N PRO A 24 -22.83 30.49 30.59
CA PRO A 24 -21.89 29.37 30.55
C PRO A 24 -20.57 29.80 29.89
N LYS A 25 -19.44 29.40 30.48
CA LYS A 25 -18.11 29.64 29.91
C LYS A 25 -17.96 28.92 28.56
N PRO A 26 -17.21 29.48 27.60
CA PRO A 26 -16.90 28.78 26.35
C PRO A 26 -16.17 27.48 26.66
N ARG A 27 -16.61 26.37 26.06
CA ARG A 27 -15.90 25.09 26.15
C ARG A 27 -14.54 25.25 25.49
N GLU A 28 -13.47 24.94 26.22
CA GLU A 28 -12.13 24.79 25.64
C GLU A 28 -12.20 23.74 24.52
N PRO A 29 -11.51 23.96 23.38
CA PRO A 29 -11.42 22.93 22.36
C PRO A 29 -10.75 21.71 22.98
N SER A 30 -11.39 20.55 22.85
CA SER A 30 -10.80 19.26 23.21
C SER A 30 -9.43 19.13 22.54
N PRO A 31 -8.41 18.60 23.24
CA PRO A 31 -7.08 18.44 22.65
C PRO A 31 -7.24 17.68 21.33
N SER A 32 -6.71 18.28 20.27
CA SER A 32 -6.65 17.72 18.93
C SER A 32 -6.27 16.25 19.03
N GLN A 33 -7.17 15.36 18.61
CA GLN A 33 -6.84 13.94 18.48
C GLN A 33 -5.60 13.85 17.61
N GLU A 34 -4.46 13.47 18.21
CA GLU A 34 -3.28 13.13 17.45
C GLU A 34 -3.68 12.09 16.42
N TYR A 35 -3.47 12.42 15.15
CA TYR A 35 -3.57 11.45 14.07
C TYR A 35 -2.42 10.46 14.28
N ILE A 36 -2.71 9.34 14.94
CA ILE A 36 -1.80 8.19 15.01
C ILE A 36 -1.89 7.54 13.62
N PRO A 37 -0.84 7.61 12.78
CA PRO A 37 -0.86 6.89 11.51
C PRO A 37 -1.09 5.42 11.81
N LYS A 38 -2.06 4.78 11.15
CA LYS A 38 -2.21 3.31 11.24
C LYS A 38 -0.85 2.70 10.90
N GLU A 39 -0.19 2.06 11.86
CA GLU A 39 1.02 1.30 11.58
C GLU A 39 0.67 0.27 10.52
N VAL A 40 1.26 0.39 9.34
CA VAL A 40 1.19 -0.66 8.32
C VAL A 40 1.79 -1.91 8.97
N PRO A 41 1.11 -3.07 8.95
CA PRO A 41 1.62 -4.29 9.55
C PRO A 41 3.07 -4.53 9.11
N ARG A 42 3.98 -4.69 10.07
CA ARG A 42 5.42 -4.88 9.80
C ARG A 42 5.66 -6.32 9.36
N THR A 43 5.29 -6.63 8.12
CA THR A 43 5.64 -7.91 7.49
C THR A 43 7.07 -7.85 6.96
N PRO A 44 7.86 -8.94 7.06
CA PRO A 44 9.22 -8.95 6.53
C PRO A 44 9.23 -8.65 5.02
N VAL A 45 10.12 -7.74 4.63
CA VAL A 45 10.41 -7.48 3.22
C VAL A 45 11.39 -8.55 2.75
N THR A 46 11.02 -9.29 1.71
CA THR A 46 11.79 -10.42 1.19
C THR A 46 12.62 -10.05 -0.04
N CYS A 47 12.18 -9.04 -0.79
CA CYS A 47 12.84 -8.59 -2.00
C CYS A 47 12.51 -7.11 -2.29
N LEU A 48 13.44 -6.43 -2.96
CA LEU A 48 13.36 -5.00 -3.29
C LEU A 48 14.00 -4.76 -4.65
N GLU A 49 13.47 -3.81 -5.40
CA GLU A 49 14.07 -3.40 -6.67
C GLU A 49 13.77 -1.93 -7.00
N TRP A 50 14.79 -1.23 -7.47
CA TRP A 50 14.66 0.16 -7.90
C TRP A 50 14.02 0.27 -9.27
N SER A 51 13.20 1.31 -9.47
CA SER A 51 12.80 1.70 -10.81
C SER A 51 14.04 2.10 -11.61
N PRO A 52 14.28 1.49 -12.79
CA PRO A 52 15.35 1.92 -13.68
C PRO A 52 14.99 3.23 -14.40
N SER A 53 13.74 3.70 -14.30
CA SER A 53 13.30 4.94 -14.92
C SER A 53 13.85 6.13 -14.12
N GLY A 54 14.67 6.97 -14.74
CA GLY A 54 15.25 8.16 -14.09
C GLY A 54 14.25 9.28 -13.80
N THR A 55 12.99 9.13 -14.23
CA THR A 55 11.94 10.14 -14.13
C THR A 55 11.21 10.16 -12.79
N THR A 56 11.24 9.05 -12.03
CA THR A 56 10.58 8.96 -10.72
C THR A 56 11.45 8.13 -9.78
N GLN A 57 11.82 8.70 -8.64
CA GLN A 57 12.51 7.95 -7.59
C GLN A 57 11.53 6.99 -6.93
N ALA A 58 11.46 5.77 -7.47
CA ALA A 58 10.57 4.73 -6.99
C ALA A 58 11.31 3.40 -6.82
N LEU A 59 10.79 2.57 -5.93
CA LEU A 59 11.20 1.18 -5.76
C LEU A 59 9.96 0.32 -5.53
N VAL A 60 10.07 -0.96 -5.85
CA VAL A 60 9.05 -1.97 -5.53
C VAL A 60 9.58 -2.86 -4.41
N ALA A 61 8.71 -3.19 -3.47
CA ALA A 61 8.98 -4.05 -2.33
C ALA A 61 8.00 -5.23 -2.32
N GLY A 62 8.53 -6.44 -2.13
CA GLY A 62 7.78 -7.67 -1.99
C GLY A 62 7.90 -8.18 -0.56
N TYR A 63 6.81 -8.72 -0.04
CA TYR A 63 6.68 -9.07 1.37
C TYR A 63 6.40 -10.56 1.55
N ASP A 64 6.70 -11.06 2.74
CA ASP A 64 6.49 -12.47 3.10
C ASP A 64 5.00 -12.85 3.15
N ASP A 65 4.12 -11.88 3.36
CA ASP A 65 2.67 -12.09 3.34
C ASP A 65 2.06 -12.05 1.93
N GLY A 66 2.87 -11.90 0.87
CA GLY A 66 2.38 -11.82 -0.51
C GLY A 66 2.01 -10.42 -0.98
N ALA A 67 2.11 -9.40 -0.11
CA ALA A 67 1.92 -8.01 -0.56
C ALA A 67 3.06 -7.59 -1.50
N VAL A 68 2.73 -6.69 -2.43
CA VAL A 68 3.71 -6.00 -3.27
C VAL A 68 3.35 -4.52 -3.28
N ARG A 69 4.31 -3.64 -2.98
CA ARG A 69 4.07 -2.20 -2.87
C ARG A 69 5.11 -1.40 -3.62
N ILE A 70 4.66 -0.37 -4.31
CA ILE A 70 5.52 0.65 -4.89
C ILE A 70 5.68 1.77 -3.88
N TRP A 71 6.92 2.07 -3.55
CA TRP A 71 7.32 3.23 -2.78
C TRP A 71 7.86 4.28 -3.73
N SER A 72 7.46 5.54 -3.52
CA SER A 72 7.96 6.67 -4.30
C SER A 72 8.37 7.80 -3.37
N PHE A 73 9.40 8.55 -3.77
CA PHE A 73 9.75 9.78 -3.11
C PHE A 73 8.78 10.88 -3.55
N LEU A 74 8.04 11.43 -2.58
CA LEU A 74 7.21 12.60 -2.79
C LEU A 74 8.06 13.84 -2.53
N ASP A 75 8.33 14.62 -3.57
CA ASP A 75 9.04 15.90 -3.48
C ASP A 75 8.07 17.09 -3.60
N SER A 76 7.06 17.13 -2.72
CA SER A 76 6.12 18.25 -2.64
C SER A 76 6.29 18.97 -1.29
N PRO A 77 6.81 20.21 -1.24
CA PRO A 77 6.93 20.95 0.02
C PRO A 77 5.57 21.08 0.73
N PRO A 78 5.50 20.92 2.07
CA PRO A 78 6.59 20.66 3.02
C PRO A 78 6.94 19.16 3.20
N LEU A 79 6.20 18.27 2.54
CA LEU A 79 6.27 16.82 2.70
C LEU A 79 7.29 16.21 1.73
N ARG A 80 8.56 16.21 2.14
CA ARG A 80 9.62 15.42 1.50
C ARG A 80 9.78 14.09 2.21
N LYS A 81 9.17 13.04 1.66
CA LYS A 81 9.20 11.71 2.28
C LYS A 81 9.03 10.60 1.26
N TRP A 82 9.46 9.40 1.65
CA TRP A 82 9.05 8.17 1.01
C TRP A 82 7.68 7.77 1.53
N ASP A 83 6.78 7.41 0.63
CA ASP A 83 5.45 6.89 0.97
C ASP A 83 5.03 5.78 0.00
N ILE A 84 4.02 5.01 0.39
CA ILE A 84 3.42 3.98 -0.47
C ILE A 84 2.62 4.68 -1.56
N ALA A 85 3.10 4.58 -2.80
CA ALA A 85 2.52 5.22 -3.96
C ALA A 85 1.49 4.34 -4.69
N ALA A 86 1.58 3.01 -4.52
CA ALA A 86 0.59 2.04 -4.93
C ALA A 86 0.79 0.69 -4.22
N GLU A 87 -0.30 -0.05 -4.04
CA GLU A 87 -0.28 -1.48 -3.70
C GLU A 87 -0.64 -2.25 -4.98
N LEU A 88 0.22 -3.19 -5.36
CA LEU A 88 0.04 -4.03 -6.54
C LEU A 88 -0.77 -5.29 -6.19
N PRO A 89 -1.25 -6.05 -7.20
CA PRO A 89 -1.94 -7.31 -6.96
C PRO A 89 -1.16 -8.22 -5.99
N ARG A 90 -1.91 -8.77 -5.03
CA ARG A 90 -1.38 -9.58 -3.94
C ARG A 90 -1.19 -11.03 -4.42
N HIS A 91 -0.03 -11.59 -4.10
CA HIS A 91 0.26 -13.01 -4.27
C HIS A 91 -0.41 -13.86 -3.17
N GLN A 92 -0.69 -15.13 -3.47
CA GLN A 92 -1.23 -16.08 -2.49
C GLN A 92 -0.13 -16.76 -1.65
N GLY A 93 1.13 -16.43 -1.92
CA GLY A 93 2.30 -16.86 -1.18
C GLY A 93 3.31 -15.73 -0.99
N ARG A 94 4.43 -16.03 -0.32
CA ARG A 94 5.51 -15.06 -0.11
C ARG A 94 6.13 -14.66 -1.45
N VAL A 95 6.45 -13.38 -1.60
CA VAL A 95 7.09 -12.88 -2.82
C VAL A 95 8.59 -13.12 -2.73
N HIS A 96 9.22 -13.64 -3.78
CA HIS A 96 10.67 -13.90 -3.83
C HIS A 96 11.41 -13.14 -4.89
N ALA A 97 10.70 -12.84 -5.97
CA ALA A 97 11.29 -12.27 -7.14
C ALA A 97 10.48 -11.06 -7.57
N LEU A 98 11.21 -9.99 -7.83
CA LEU A 98 10.73 -8.77 -8.45
C LEU A 98 11.69 -8.47 -9.60
N ALA A 99 11.13 -7.99 -10.71
CA ALA A 99 11.89 -7.44 -11.83
C ALA A 99 11.19 -6.18 -12.39
N TRP A 100 11.84 -5.02 -12.41
CA TRP A 100 11.34 -3.76 -12.97
C TRP A 100 12.03 -3.52 -14.31
N ALA A 101 11.26 -3.59 -15.38
CA ALA A 101 11.79 -3.52 -16.74
C ALA A 101 12.34 -2.12 -17.05
N PRO A 102 13.51 -2.01 -17.67
CA PRO A 102 13.99 -0.75 -18.24
C PRO A 102 12.98 -0.22 -19.25
N SER A 103 12.45 0.99 -19.03
CA SER A 103 11.34 1.55 -19.83
C SER A 103 11.69 1.73 -21.31
N MET A 104 12.96 2.04 -21.62
CA MET A 104 13.49 2.21 -22.98
C MET A 104 12.59 3.06 -23.88
N GLY A 105 12.10 4.18 -23.34
CA GLY A 105 11.24 5.13 -24.06
C GLY A 105 9.75 4.79 -24.05
N ARG A 106 9.31 3.74 -23.35
CA ARG A 106 7.88 3.47 -23.13
C ARG A 106 7.26 4.52 -22.20
N SER A 107 5.98 4.81 -22.40
CA SER A 107 5.18 5.71 -21.56
C SER A 107 4.64 5.05 -20.27
N PHE A 108 5.03 3.80 -20.05
CA PHE A 108 4.69 2.97 -18.90
C PHE A 108 5.88 2.06 -18.60
N ASP A 109 5.94 1.59 -17.36
CA ASP A 109 6.89 0.57 -16.95
C ASP A 109 6.22 -0.79 -16.81
N LEU A 110 7.04 -1.83 -16.85
CA LEU A 110 6.60 -3.20 -16.56
C LEU A 110 7.29 -3.65 -15.28
N ILE A 111 6.52 -4.25 -14.39
CA ILE A 111 7.01 -4.94 -13.20
C ILE A 111 6.59 -6.40 -13.32
N ALA A 112 7.52 -7.31 -13.07
CA ALA A 112 7.23 -8.72 -12.89
C ALA A 112 7.35 -9.08 -11.42
N THR A 113 6.40 -9.85 -10.90
CA THR A 113 6.38 -10.30 -9.51
C THR A 113 6.18 -11.81 -9.48
N GLY A 114 6.85 -12.51 -8.56
CA GLY A 114 6.71 -13.95 -8.42
C GLY A 114 7.13 -14.46 -7.05
N GLY A 115 6.58 -15.61 -6.65
CA GLY A 115 6.73 -16.13 -5.31
C GLY A 115 6.49 -17.63 -5.19
N THR A 116 6.15 -18.06 -3.97
CA THR A 116 5.89 -19.48 -3.63
C THR A 116 4.55 -20.00 -4.15
N ASP A 117 3.68 -19.12 -4.65
CA ASP A 117 2.43 -19.50 -5.31
C ASP A 117 2.64 -20.01 -6.74
N ALA A 118 3.90 -20.09 -7.21
CA ALA A 118 4.27 -20.52 -8.55
C ALA A 118 3.61 -19.69 -9.67
N GLN A 119 3.22 -18.45 -9.36
CA GLN A 119 2.67 -17.49 -10.31
C GLN A 119 3.68 -16.38 -10.61
N ILE A 120 3.68 -15.93 -11.86
CA ILE A 120 4.35 -14.70 -12.28
C ILE A 120 3.29 -13.73 -12.75
N LEU A 121 3.19 -12.57 -12.12
CA LEU A 121 2.35 -11.48 -12.60
C LEU A 121 3.21 -10.51 -13.39
N ILE A 122 2.74 -10.11 -14.57
CA ILE A 122 3.33 -9.01 -15.35
C ILE A 122 2.38 -7.83 -15.26
N ILE A 123 2.85 -6.75 -14.66
CA ILE A 123 2.04 -5.60 -14.30
C ILE A 123 2.58 -4.38 -15.04
N LYS A 124 1.71 -3.72 -15.76
CA LYS A 124 1.96 -2.40 -16.33
C LYS A 124 1.73 -1.34 -15.27
N VAL A 125 2.68 -0.45 -15.08
CA VAL A 125 2.56 0.67 -14.14
C VAL A 125 2.82 2.00 -14.83
N LYS A 126 2.08 3.03 -14.43
CA LYS A 126 2.22 4.38 -14.97
C LYS A 126 2.16 5.39 -13.83
N ALA A 127 3.22 6.20 -13.72
CA ALA A 127 3.24 7.32 -12.79
C ALA A 127 2.13 8.33 -13.14
N THR A 128 1.49 8.87 -12.11
CA THR A 128 0.43 9.87 -12.22
C THR A 128 0.97 11.24 -11.84
N ALA A 129 0.34 12.31 -12.34
CA ALA A 129 0.70 13.68 -11.97
C ALA A 129 0.50 13.96 -10.46
N ALA A 130 -0.32 13.16 -9.77
CA ALA A 130 -0.56 13.27 -8.33
C ALA A 130 0.51 12.56 -7.48
N GLY A 131 1.56 11.98 -8.09
CA GLY A 131 2.65 11.30 -7.37
C GLY A 131 2.37 9.83 -7.01
N GLY A 132 1.23 9.27 -7.41
CA GLY A 132 0.89 7.85 -7.29
C GLY A 132 1.15 7.05 -8.57
N PHE A 133 0.91 5.74 -8.53
CA PHE A 133 0.98 4.85 -9.70
C PHE A 133 -0.37 4.23 -10.02
N GLN A 134 -0.78 4.29 -11.29
CA GLN A 134 -1.83 3.42 -11.82
C GLN A 134 -1.21 2.12 -12.29
N HIS A 135 -1.94 1.00 -12.13
CA HIS A 135 -1.44 -0.30 -12.55
C HIS A 135 -2.53 -1.16 -13.20
N GLU A 136 -2.09 -2.10 -14.04
CA GLU A 136 -2.91 -3.05 -14.79
C GLU A 136 -2.16 -4.38 -14.91
N THR A 137 -2.77 -5.49 -14.52
CA THR A 137 -2.17 -6.82 -14.73
C THR A 137 -2.32 -7.22 -16.20
N LEU A 138 -1.19 -7.37 -16.89
CA LEU A 138 -1.15 -7.78 -18.30
C LEU A 138 -1.10 -9.29 -18.47
N ALA A 139 -0.56 -10.01 -17.49
CA ALA A 139 -0.49 -11.47 -17.50
C ALA A 139 -0.43 -12.06 -16.10
N ASP A 140 -1.00 -13.25 -15.97
CA ASP A 140 -0.83 -14.19 -14.87
C ASP A 140 -0.30 -15.49 -15.48
N LEU A 141 0.96 -15.80 -15.22
CA LEU A 141 1.69 -16.91 -15.82
C LEU A 141 1.94 -17.97 -14.75
N SER A 142 1.29 -19.13 -14.90
CA SER A 142 1.50 -20.27 -14.01
C SER A 142 2.78 -21.02 -14.38
N CYS A 143 3.60 -21.30 -13.37
CA CYS A 143 4.78 -22.15 -13.45
C CYS A 143 4.56 -23.44 -12.64
N PRO A 144 5.33 -24.52 -12.93
CA PRO A 144 5.19 -25.77 -12.18
C PRO A 144 5.68 -25.70 -10.72
N ASN A 145 6.55 -24.74 -10.39
CA ASN A 145 7.19 -24.59 -9.08
C ASN A 145 7.35 -23.12 -8.71
N GLU A 146 7.76 -22.87 -7.47
CA GLU A 146 8.01 -21.53 -6.96
C GLU A 146 9.04 -20.75 -7.78
N ILE A 147 8.86 -19.44 -7.81
CA ILE A 147 9.70 -18.53 -8.57
C ILE A 147 10.80 -18.01 -7.66
N SER A 148 12.05 -18.40 -7.95
CA SER A 148 13.20 -18.01 -7.16
C SER A 148 13.81 -16.68 -7.65
N ARG A 149 13.81 -16.42 -8.95
CA ARG A 149 14.32 -15.17 -9.56
C ARG A 149 13.53 -14.77 -10.80
N LEU A 150 13.51 -13.47 -11.04
CA LEU A 150 12.96 -12.83 -12.23
C LEU A 150 13.97 -11.78 -12.71
N GLN A 151 14.13 -11.67 -14.03
CA GLN A 151 14.98 -10.63 -14.60
C GLN A 151 14.53 -10.25 -16.01
N TRP A 152 14.35 -8.95 -16.25
CA TRP A 152 14.14 -8.44 -17.59
C TRP A 152 15.45 -8.36 -18.37
N ASN A 153 15.38 -8.61 -19.67
CA ASN A 153 16.48 -8.29 -20.57
C ASN A 153 16.66 -6.75 -20.66
N LEU A 154 17.79 -6.32 -21.25
CA LEU A 154 18.15 -4.90 -21.33
C LEU A 154 17.08 -4.02 -22.01
N THR A 155 16.33 -4.57 -22.95
CA THR A 155 15.27 -3.85 -23.67
C THR A 155 13.92 -3.85 -22.95
N GLY A 156 13.76 -4.64 -21.87
CA GLY A 156 12.50 -4.81 -21.16
C GLY A 156 11.42 -5.53 -21.96
N THR A 157 11.80 -6.36 -22.93
CA THR A 157 10.87 -7.06 -23.85
C THR A 157 10.77 -8.55 -23.59
N ILE A 158 11.76 -9.12 -22.90
CA ILE A 158 11.80 -10.54 -22.54
C ILE A 158 12.04 -10.63 -21.04
N LEU A 159 11.22 -11.40 -20.36
CA LEU A 159 11.39 -11.74 -18.95
C LEU A 159 11.99 -13.13 -18.84
N ALA A 160 13.05 -13.29 -18.06
CA ALA A 160 13.57 -14.58 -17.66
C ALA A 160 13.06 -14.92 -16.25
N SER A 161 12.69 -16.17 -16.02
CA SER A 161 12.34 -16.70 -14.70
C SER A 161 13.08 -17.98 -14.40
N SER A 162 13.38 -18.22 -13.12
CA SER A 162 13.91 -19.49 -12.62
C SER A 162 13.14 -19.97 -11.39
N GLY A 163 13.20 -21.27 -11.13
CA GLY A 163 12.60 -21.91 -9.97
C GLY A 163 13.32 -23.21 -9.61
N ASP A 164 12.76 -23.98 -8.68
CA ASP A 164 13.40 -25.18 -8.11
C ASP A 164 13.44 -26.39 -9.05
N ASP A 165 12.72 -26.35 -10.17
CA ASP A 165 12.84 -27.36 -11.22
C ASP A 165 14.12 -27.26 -12.05
N GLY A 166 14.97 -26.27 -11.77
CA GLY A 166 16.24 -26.08 -12.47
C GLY A 166 16.08 -25.58 -13.91
N HIS A 167 14.88 -25.21 -14.37
CA HIS A 167 14.65 -24.69 -15.71
C HIS A 167 14.58 -23.16 -15.71
N VAL A 168 15.28 -22.55 -16.67
CA VAL A 168 15.11 -21.13 -17.01
C VAL A 168 14.04 -21.02 -18.10
N ARG A 169 13.06 -20.14 -17.88
CA ARG A 169 11.98 -19.88 -18.83
C ARG A 169 12.07 -18.44 -19.31
N LEU A 170 11.80 -18.24 -20.59
CA LEU A 170 11.76 -16.92 -21.22
C LEU A 170 10.33 -16.60 -21.61
N TRP A 171 9.87 -15.41 -21.27
CA TRP A 171 8.51 -14.95 -21.52
C TRP A 171 8.54 -13.70 -22.37
N LYS A 172 7.66 -13.64 -23.37
CA LYS A 172 7.56 -12.50 -24.28
C LYS A 172 6.10 -12.22 -24.62
N GLN A 173 5.78 -10.96 -24.80
CA GLN A 173 4.50 -10.53 -25.32
C GLN A 173 4.45 -10.74 -26.84
N THR A 174 3.40 -11.41 -27.31
CA THR A 174 3.07 -11.53 -28.73
C THR A 174 2.55 -10.20 -29.27
N ALA A 175 2.49 -10.06 -30.60
CA ALA A 175 1.90 -8.88 -31.24
C ALA A 175 0.42 -8.66 -30.87
N GLY A 176 -0.30 -9.72 -30.47
CA GLY A 176 -1.67 -9.65 -29.98
C GLY A 176 -1.81 -9.24 -28.52
N GLY A 177 -0.70 -8.92 -27.83
CA GLY A 177 -0.71 -8.49 -26.44
C GLY A 177 -0.67 -9.63 -25.40
N THR A 178 -0.76 -10.89 -25.84
CA THR A 178 -0.71 -12.07 -24.96
C THR A 178 0.73 -12.41 -24.60
N TRP A 179 1.00 -12.66 -23.32
CA TRP A 179 2.28 -13.16 -22.84
C TRP A 179 2.35 -14.68 -22.90
N GLY A 180 3.50 -15.21 -23.28
CA GLY A 180 3.72 -16.65 -23.30
C GLY A 180 5.20 -17.03 -23.37
N PRO A 181 5.51 -18.33 -23.25
CA PRO A 181 6.87 -18.81 -23.33
C PRO A 181 7.44 -18.54 -24.74
N THR A 182 8.66 -18.03 -24.80
CA THR A 182 9.43 -17.99 -26.04
C THR A 182 10.07 -19.35 -26.24
N VAL A 183 9.77 -20.00 -27.36
CA VAL A 183 10.51 -21.18 -27.79
C VAL A 183 11.91 -20.70 -28.17
N VAL A 184 12.94 -21.15 -27.45
CA VAL A 184 14.31 -21.14 -27.98
C VAL A 184 14.35 -22.29 -28.98
N PRO A 185 14.42 -22.04 -30.31
CA PRO A 185 14.63 -23.13 -31.25
C PRO A 185 15.93 -23.81 -30.85
N HIS A 186 15.86 -25.10 -30.52
CA HIS A 186 17.06 -25.90 -30.33
C HIS A 186 17.73 -26.03 -31.71
N PRO A 187 19.06 -25.83 -31.81
CA PRO A 187 19.79 -26.03 -33.06
C PRO A 187 19.71 -27.48 -33.56
#